data_AF-Q0W3F1-F1
#
_entry.id   AF-Q0W3F1-F1
#
_cell.length_a   1.000
_cell.length_b   1.000
_cell.length_c   1.000
_cell.angle_alpha   90.00
_cell.angle_beta   90.00
_cell.angle_gamma   90.00
#
_symmetry.space_group_name_H-M   'P 1'
#
loop_
_entity.id
_entity.type
_entity.pdbx_description
1 polymer ?
#
loop_
_entity_poly.entity_id
_entity_poly.type
_entity_poly.pdbx_seq_one_letter_code
_entity_poly.pdbx_strand_id
1 'polypeptide(L)'
;MSTLFHERTTALSAVPSPGVLSGSVVLIHGRLNPLVLGTIVAVARGCADSVIVVPERHDARLEQLAGSLGARVVPADPDGASILGSVLAEAGTVVAMYGDGSHDPFRIPALLRQASGGSDVVAGAPLQSSGSRDAARLLNNHKRTMPESQFIAASHRALEGIGIRPGTDLSQQIQDHARRCGIKVRNVDPAPDYSYLGMARIGVVVPAYNEEVLLGETVRGMPSYVSRIYVIDDCSTDRTPEVLRKLADEDPRVVGLRHEVNKGVGATIIDGYKLALQDRMDYVAVMAGDNQMDPEELPRLLLPVMEGKADYAKGNRLLGRQMRKGMSSWRFLGNSMLTMLNKIASGYWHISDPQNGYTVISREALETLDLDSIYTYYGYCNDLLVKLNAAGFRTIDVPIPARYGREKSKIRYGRFIFKVAPMLFRGFLWRLRVKYTVLDFHPLVLFYLAGMALLPAGILTGLLSLALPWLNPPAFAPVGLFATILALAGLQSLLAAMAMDAQIDRESVKSINN
;
A
#
# COMPACT_ATOMS: atom_id res chain seq x y z
N MET A 1 27.64 5.84 2.67
CA MET A 1 26.56 4.84 2.93
C MET A 1 26.29 4.61 4.41
N SER A 2 27.28 4.65 5.31
CA SER A 2 27.07 4.48 6.77
C SER A 2 26.51 5.72 7.48
N THR A 3 26.78 6.93 6.99
CA THR A 3 26.26 8.19 7.53
C THR A 3 24.78 8.43 7.20
N LEU A 4 24.30 7.93 6.05
CA LEU A 4 22.91 7.99 5.61
C LEU A 4 21.97 7.07 6.42
N PHE A 5 22.50 6.04 7.09
CA PHE A 5 21.70 5.16 7.95
C PHE A 5 21.42 5.76 9.33
N HIS A 6 22.27 6.68 9.81
CA HIS A 6 22.09 7.33 11.12
C HIS A 6 21.12 8.51 11.06
N GLU A 7 21.00 9.17 9.91
CA GLU A 7 19.99 10.22 9.65
C GLU A 7 18.57 9.64 9.44
N ARG A 8 18.45 8.38 9.00
CA ARG A 8 17.16 7.69 8.78
C ARG A 8 16.38 7.42 10.06
N THR A 9 17.06 7.27 11.21
CA THR A 9 16.41 7.07 12.52
C THR A 9 16.02 8.40 13.19
N THR A 10 16.59 9.53 12.75
CA THR A 10 16.35 10.85 13.32
C THR A 10 15.13 11.55 12.72
N ALA A 11 14.69 11.19 11.50
CA ALA A 11 13.47 11.74 10.91
C ALA A 11 12.17 11.27 11.60
N LEU A 12 12.21 10.14 12.33
CA LEU A 12 11.11 9.65 13.16
C LEU A 12 10.95 10.41 14.49
N SER A 13 11.91 11.27 14.88
CA SER A 13 11.74 12.13 16.06
C SER A 13 10.99 13.44 15.74
N ALA A 14 10.62 13.68 14.48
CA ALA A 14 10.09 14.96 14.01
C ALA A 14 8.60 14.93 13.64
N VAL A 15 7.91 13.80 13.78
CA VAL A 15 6.44 13.78 13.84
C VAL A 15 6.06 14.03 15.30
N PRO A 16 5.45 15.17 15.66
CA PRO A 16 4.96 15.34 17.01
C PRO A 16 3.92 14.25 17.28
N SER A 17 3.96 13.63 18.45
CA SER A 17 3.00 12.60 18.85
C SER A 17 1.65 13.30 19.15
N PRO A 18 0.49 12.80 18.67
CA PRO A 18 -0.77 13.27 19.23
C PRO A 18 -0.70 12.86 20.69
N GLY A 19 -0.84 13.82 21.62
CA GLY A 19 -0.54 13.64 23.05
C GLY A 19 -0.80 12.21 23.50
N VAL A 20 0.29 11.43 23.59
CA VAL A 20 0.21 10.00 23.88
C VAL A 20 -0.61 9.90 25.16
N LEU A 21 -1.67 9.10 25.13
CA LEU A 21 -2.52 8.97 26.31
C LEU A 21 -1.66 8.33 27.39
N SER A 22 -1.12 9.13 28.30
CA SER A 22 -0.16 8.68 29.30
C SER A 22 -0.70 7.48 30.08
N GLY A 23 0.13 6.44 30.20
CA GLY A 23 -0.23 5.14 30.75
C GLY A 23 -1.03 4.23 29.80
N SER A 24 -1.05 4.47 28.49
CA SER A 24 -1.82 3.62 27.55
C SER A 24 -1.00 2.47 26.96
N VAL A 25 -1.61 1.29 26.89
CA VAL A 25 -1.00 0.08 26.34
C VAL A 25 -1.90 -0.55 25.28
N VAL A 26 -1.34 -0.93 24.14
CA VAL A 26 -2.04 -1.74 23.13
C VAL A 26 -1.49 -3.15 23.13
N LEU A 27 -2.37 -4.13 23.31
CA LEU A 27 -2.10 -5.57 23.32
C LEU A 27 -2.63 -6.21 22.04
N ILE A 28 -1.71 -6.72 21.24
CA ILE A 28 -2.02 -7.43 19.99
C ILE A 28 -1.77 -8.91 20.25
N HIS A 29 -2.82 -9.73 20.28
CA HIS A 29 -2.72 -11.14 20.67
C HIS A 29 -3.42 -12.07 19.67
N GLY A 30 -3.34 -13.37 19.95
CA GLY A 30 -4.05 -14.39 19.19
C GLY A 30 -3.35 -14.75 17.86
N ARG A 31 -4.16 -14.92 16.82
CA ARG A 31 -3.67 -15.13 15.45
C ARG A 31 -3.05 -13.85 14.92
N LEU A 32 -1.84 -13.95 14.40
CA LEU A 32 -1.11 -12.83 13.82
C LEU A 32 -1.00 -13.01 12.30
N ASN A 33 -1.19 -11.93 11.55
CA ASN A 33 -1.03 -11.89 10.10
C ASN A 33 0.03 -10.87 9.73
N PRO A 34 1.18 -11.27 9.13
CA PRO A 34 2.27 -10.35 8.83
C PRO A 34 1.86 -9.21 7.89
N LEU A 35 0.86 -9.43 7.02
CA LEU A 35 0.38 -8.41 6.08
C LEU A 35 -0.32 -7.23 6.77
N VAL A 36 -0.85 -7.44 7.98
CA VAL A 36 -1.67 -6.45 8.70
C VAL A 36 -1.02 -6.04 10.02
N LEU A 37 -0.25 -6.94 10.64
CA LEU A 37 0.44 -6.71 11.92
C LEU A 37 1.29 -5.44 11.89
N GLY A 38 2.03 -5.22 10.80
CA GLY A 38 2.86 -4.03 10.67
C GLY A 38 2.06 -2.73 10.72
N THR A 39 0.88 -2.70 10.11
CA THR A 39 -0.04 -1.55 10.16
C THR A 39 -0.63 -1.38 11.56
N ILE A 40 -1.02 -2.47 12.22
CA ILE A 40 -1.60 -2.42 13.58
C ILE A 40 -0.58 -1.85 14.58
N VAL A 41 0.66 -2.37 14.57
CA VAL A 41 1.71 -1.92 15.48
C VAL A 41 2.01 -0.43 15.28
N ALA A 42 2.07 0.02 14.04
CA ALA A 42 2.37 1.40 13.74
C ALA A 42 1.25 2.37 14.19
N VAL A 43 -0.02 2.05 13.92
CA VAL A 43 -1.15 2.84 14.44
C VAL A 43 -1.12 2.87 15.97
N ALA A 44 -0.88 1.72 16.60
CA ALA A 44 -0.79 1.61 18.04
C ALA A 44 0.34 2.47 18.63
N ARG A 45 1.54 2.46 18.03
CA ARG A 45 2.69 3.29 18.44
C ARG A 45 2.41 4.78 18.30
N GLY A 46 1.61 5.18 17.31
CA GLY A 46 1.22 6.56 17.11
C GLY A 46 0.21 7.09 18.13
N CYS A 47 -0.45 6.22 18.91
CA CYS A 47 -1.52 6.63 19.83
C CYS A 47 -1.40 6.08 21.26
N ALA A 48 -0.42 5.22 21.55
CA ALA A 48 -0.21 4.62 22.86
C ALA A 48 1.26 4.63 23.30
N ASP A 49 1.51 4.62 24.62
CA ASP A 49 2.87 4.64 25.18
C ASP A 49 3.63 3.35 24.90
N SER A 50 2.93 2.23 25.01
CA SER A 50 3.50 0.90 24.85
C SER A 50 2.64 0.02 23.96
N VAL A 51 3.30 -0.76 23.10
CA VAL A 51 2.66 -1.75 22.24
C VAL A 51 3.27 -3.10 22.55
N ILE A 52 2.42 -4.09 22.84
CA ILE A 52 2.84 -5.43 23.21
C ILE A 52 2.19 -6.44 22.26
N VAL A 53 3.01 -7.34 21.72
CA VAL A 53 2.57 -8.43 20.85
C VAL A 53 2.71 -9.75 21.59
N VAL A 54 1.62 -10.52 21.65
CA VAL A 54 1.54 -11.82 22.34
C VAL A 54 1.19 -12.90 21.32
N PRO A 55 2.19 -13.54 20.68
CA PRO A 55 1.95 -14.58 19.69
C PRO A 55 1.46 -15.89 20.33
N GLU A 56 0.42 -16.52 19.75
CA GLU A 56 -0.06 -17.86 20.19
C GLU A 56 0.99 -18.97 20.04
N ARG A 57 1.91 -18.80 19.08
CA ARG A 57 2.97 -19.73 18.74
C ARG A 57 4.23 -18.96 18.39
N HIS A 58 5.38 -19.50 18.72
CA HIS A 58 6.66 -18.92 18.36
C HIS A 58 6.78 -18.78 16.83
N ASP A 59 6.94 -17.54 16.36
CA ASP A 59 7.16 -17.22 14.95
C ASP A 59 8.20 -16.09 14.85
N ALA A 60 9.45 -16.49 14.66
CA ALA A 60 10.59 -15.58 14.64
C ALA A 60 10.43 -14.41 13.64
N ARG A 61 9.67 -14.59 12.54
CA ARG A 61 9.47 -13.51 11.56
C ARG A 61 8.50 -12.46 12.08
N LEU A 62 7.41 -12.89 12.71
CA LEU A 62 6.44 -11.98 13.30
C LEU A 62 7.01 -11.26 14.51
N GLU A 63 7.81 -11.95 15.31
CA GLU A 63 8.49 -11.37 16.47
C GLU A 63 9.52 -10.32 16.03
N GLN A 64 10.30 -10.61 14.99
CA GLN A 64 11.23 -9.65 14.40
C GLN A 64 10.51 -8.41 13.84
N LEU A 65 9.43 -8.61 13.07
CA LEU A 65 8.62 -7.52 12.51
C LEU A 65 8.00 -6.65 13.61
N ALA A 66 7.47 -7.25 14.68
CA ALA A 66 6.91 -6.52 15.80
C ALA A 66 8.00 -5.72 16.54
N GLY A 67 9.16 -6.35 16.78
CA GLY A 67 10.29 -5.73 17.47
C GLY A 67 10.90 -4.55 16.70
N SER A 68 11.06 -4.66 15.38
CA SER A 68 11.62 -3.58 14.57
C SER A 68 10.71 -2.35 14.49
N LEU A 69 9.40 -2.55 14.66
CA LEU A 69 8.40 -1.49 14.75
C LEU A 69 8.22 -0.93 16.17
N GLY A 70 9.08 -1.34 17.12
CA GLY A 70 9.09 -0.82 18.48
C GLY A 70 8.02 -1.42 19.40
N ALA A 71 7.43 -2.56 19.05
CA ALA A 71 6.58 -3.32 19.96
C ALA A 71 7.39 -4.32 20.80
N ARG A 72 7.01 -4.49 22.06
CA ARG A 72 7.58 -5.52 22.93
C ARG A 72 6.87 -6.84 22.69
N VAL A 73 7.63 -7.87 22.32
CA VAL A 73 7.08 -9.22 22.13
C VAL A 73 7.14 -9.97 23.47
N VAL A 74 6.04 -10.59 23.87
CA VAL A 74 5.93 -11.38 25.10
C VAL A 74 5.34 -12.76 24.75
N PRO A 75 5.99 -13.88 25.11
CA PRO A 75 5.50 -15.22 24.77
C PRO A 75 4.17 -15.54 25.46
N ALA A 76 3.37 -16.42 24.87
CA ALA A 76 2.11 -16.90 25.45
C ALA A 76 2.30 -18.05 26.46
N ASP A 77 3.35 -17.99 27.28
CA ASP A 77 3.71 -18.98 28.31
C ASP A 77 3.47 -18.42 29.74
N PRO A 78 3.69 -19.20 30.81
CA PRO A 78 3.51 -18.71 32.18
C PRO A 78 4.37 -17.49 32.54
N ASP A 79 5.58 -17.40 32.00
CA ASP A 79 6.49 -16.27 32.25
C ASP A 79 5.95 -15.00 31.57
N GLY A 80 5.48 -15.13 30.33
CA GLY A 80 4.81 -14.07 29.61
C GLY A 80 3.49 -13.63 30.23
N ALA A 81 2.72 -14.56 30.81
CA ALA A 81 1.51 -14.22 31.57
C ALA A 81 1.83 -13.37 32.82
N SER A 82 2.94 -13.65 33.51
CA SER A 82 3.43 -12.83 34.63
C SER A 82 3.82 -11.42 34.17
N ILE A 83 4.56 -11.33 33.06
CA ILE A 83 4.93 -10.04 32.43
C ILE A 83 3.68 -9.25 32.06
N LEU A 84 2.71 -9.88 31.39
CA LEU A 84 1.45 -9.24 31.02
C LEU A 84 0.67 -8.76 32.23
N GLY A 85 0.61 -9.55 33.30
CA GLY A 85 0.00 -9.15 34.57
C GLY A 85 0.63 -7.88 35.15
N SER A 86 1.96 -7.79 35.16
CA SER A 86 2.66 -6.59 35.64
C SER A 86 2.38 -5.36 34.78
N VAL A 87 2.38 -5.51 33.45
CA VAL A 87 2.07 -4.40 32.54
C VAL A 87 0.64 -3.92 32.72
N LEU A 88 -0.32 -4.83 32.81
CA LEU A 88 -1.73 -4.49 33.00
C LEU A 88 -1.97 -3.78 34.34
N ALA A 89 -1.20 -4.15 35.38
CA ALA A 89 -1.26 -3.51 36.69
C ALA A 89 -0.65 -2.09 36.71
N GLU A 90 0.22 -1.75 35.76
CA GLU A 90 0.81 -0.40 35.65
C GLU A 90 0.10 0.46 34.59
N ALA A 91 -0.66 -0.18 33.68
CA ALA A 91 -1.37 0.51 32.61
C ALA A 91 -2.55 1.32 33.14
N GLY A 92 -2.63 2.58 32.73
CA GLY A 92 -3.77 3.47 32.93
C GLY A 92 -4.97 3.10 32.05
N THR A 93 -4.72 2.70 30.81
CA THR A 93 -5.75 2.20 29.88
C THR A 93 -5.15 1.20 28.92
N VAL A 94 -5.89 0.15 28.59
CA VAL A 94 -5.43 -0.93 27.71
C VAL A 94 -6.41 -1.14 26.57
N VAL A 95 -5.92 -1.34 25.36
CA VAL A 95 -6.71 -1.88 24.24
C VAL A 95 -6.16 -3.25 23.85
N ALA A 96 -6.99 -4.29 23.92
CA ALA A 96 -6.70 -5.64 23.47
C ALA A 96 -7.42 -5.95 22.14
N MET A 97 -6.67 -6.48 21.17
CA MET A 97 -7.17 -6.80 19.83
C MET A 97 -6.41 -7.97 19.19
N TYR A 98 -6.98 -8.55 18.12
CA TYR A 98 -6.33 -9.60 17.34
C TYR A 98 -5.42 -9.03 16.26
N GLY A 99 -4.29 -9.69 16.03
CA GLY A 99 -3.33 -9.31 14.98
C GLY A 99 -3.61 -9.93 13.60
N ASP A 100 -4.77 -10.54 13.37
CA ASP A 100 -5.10 -11.29 12.15
C ASP A 100 -5.76 -10.45 11.04
N GLY A 101 -6.07 -9.19 11.35
CA GLY A 101 -6.79 -8.28 10.46
C GLY A 101 -8.32 -8.42 10.54
N SER A 102 -8.86 -9.12 11.54
CA SER A 102 -10.29 -9.10 11.87
C SER A 102 -10.75 -7.75 12.43
N HIS A 103 -9.79 -6.91 12.79
CA HIS A 103 -9.95 -5.68 13.53
C HIS A 103 -9.34 -4.51 12.76
N ASP A 104 -10.03 -3.38 12.75
CA ASP A 104 -9.59 -2.15 12.12
C ASP A 104 -8.67 -1.33 13.06
N PRO A 105 -7.34 -1.30 12.85
CA PRO A 105 -6.41 -0.63 13.77
C PRO A 105 -6.72 0.86 13.94
N PHE A 106 -7.38 1.50 12.98
CA PHE A 106 -7.71 2.91 13.06
C PHE A 106 -8.80 3.23 14.11
N ARG A 107 -9.40 2.22 14.74
CA ARG A 107 -10.35 2.39 15.86
C ARG A 107 -9.65 2.46 17.23
N ILE A 108 -8.38 2.08 17.32
CA ILE A 108 -7.60 2.08 18.58
C ILE A 108 -7.65 3.45 19.28
N PRO A 109 -7.39 4.60 18.62
CA PRO A 109 -7.35 5.89 19.33
C PRO A 109 -8.72 6.29 19.90
N ALA A 110 -9.80 6.01 19.18
CA ALA A 110 -11.15 6.29 19.63
C ALA A 110 -11.54 5.43 20.84
N LEU A 111 -11.14 4.15 20.83
CA LEU A 111 -11.35 3.22 21.93
C LEU A 111 -10.56 3.63 23.19
N LEU A 112 -9.29 4.00 23.03
CA LEU A 112 -8.45 4.50 24.13
C LEU A 112 -9.09 5.74 24.78
N ARG A 113 -9.53 6.72 23.98
CA ARG A 113 -10.18 7.92 24.52
C ARG A 113 -11.47 7.62 25.26
N GLN A 114 -12.32 6.73 24.74
CA GLN A 114 -13.57 6.37 25.42
C GLN A 114 -13.34 5.65 26.76
N ALA A 115 -12.35 4.76 26.81
CA ALA A 115 -11.98 4.10 28.07
C ALA A 115 -11.40 5.10 29.08
N SER A 116 -10.54 6.03 28.63
CA SER A 116 -10.02 7.11 29.49
C SER A 116 -11.09 8.12 29.93
N GLY A 117 -12.14 8.32 29.13
CA GLY A 117 -13.23 9.27 29.35
C GLY A 117 -14.33 8.82 30.31
N GLY A 118 -14.04 7.84 31.18
CA GLY A 118 -14.94 7.39 32.25
C GLY A 118 -15.79 6.15 31.94
N SER A 119 -15.51 5.43 30.85
CA SER A 119 -16.09 4.09 30.64
C SER A 119 -15.09 3.02 31.08
N ASP A 120 -15.43 2.25 32.12
CA ASP A 120 -14.48 1.28 32.70
C ASP A 120 -14.05 0.19 31.69
N VAL A 121 -14.99 -0.29 30.87
CA VAL A 121 -14.71 -1.22 29.75
C VAL A 121 -15.57 -0.87 28.53
N VAL A 122 -14.93 -0.77 27.37
CA VAL A 122 -15.56 -0.54 26.07
C VAL A 122 -15.25 -1.73 25.16
N ALA A 123 -16.28 -2.23 24.48
CA ALA A 123 -16.15 -3.33 23.52
C ALA A 123 -16.54 -2.86 22.11
N GLY A 124 -15.61 -2.98 21.16
CA GLY A 124 -15.76 -2.58 19.75
C GLY A 124 -16.03 -3.73 18.81
N ALA A 125 -16.77 -3.47 17.73
CA ALA A 125 -17.10 -4.53 16.78
C ALA A 125 -15.89 -4.86 15.87
N PRO A 126 -15.76 -6.12 15.42
CA PRO A 126 -14.80 -6.46 14.38
C PRO A 126 -15.21 -5.86 13.03
N LEU A 127 -14.27 -5.85 12.07
CA LEU A 127 -14.54 -5.46 10.68
C LEU A 127 -15.72 -6.28 10.15
N GLN A 128 -16.84 -5.61 9.87
CA GLN A 128 -17.97 -6.25 9.20
C GLN A 128 -17.57 -6.53 7.75
N SER A 129 -17.55 -7.80 7.34
CA SER A 129 -17.62 -8.12 5.92
C SER A 129 -18.98 -7.63 5.41
N SER A 130 -19.02 -6.48 4.76
CA SER A 130 -20.20 -6.00 4.06
C SER A 130 -20.65 -7.10 3.08
N GLY A 131 -21.78 -7.73 3.37
CA GLY A 131 -22.40 -8.76 2.53
C GLY A 131 -22.21 -10.19 3.04
N SER A 132 -23.19 -10.67 3.80
CA SER A 132 -23.74 -12.06 3.81
C SER A 132 -24.20 -12.52 5.19
N ARG A 133 -23.85 -11.85 6.30
CA ARG A 133 -24.24 -12.29 7.65
C ARG A 133 -25.42 -11.54 8.27
N ASP A 134 -25.82 -10.39 7.73
CA ASP A 134 -26.95 -9.63 8.27
C ASP A 134 -28.32 -10.14 7.80
N ALA A 135 -28.41 -10.74 6.61
CA ALA A 135 -29.66 -11.32 6.12
C ALA A 135 -30.11 -12.57 6.90
N ALA A 136 -29.18 -13.30 7.52
CA ALA A 136 -29.49 -14.48 8.33
C ALA A 136 -29.83 -14.17 9.79
N ARG A 137 -29.66 -12.91 10.23
CA ARG A 137 -29.77 -12.50 11.64
C ARG A 137 -31.08 -11.79 12.01
N LEU A 138 -31.94 -11.50 11.02
CA LEU A 138 -33.25 -10.87 11.22
C LEU A 138 -34.38 -11.87 11.58
N LEU A 139 -34.12 -13.18 11.60
CA LEU A 139 -35.17 -14.20 11.76
C LEU A 139 -35.21 -14.92 13.11
N ASN A 140 -34.17 -14.81 13.95
CA ASN A 140 -34.17 -15.50 15.25
C ASN A 140 -34.08 -14.49 16.39
N ASN A 141 -35.19 -14.36 17.10
CA ASN A 141 -35.42 -13.53 18.29
C ASN A 141 -34.64 -14.04 19.53
N HIS A 142 -33.41 -14.55 19.34
CA HIS A 142 -32.55 -15.05 20.40
C HIS A 142 -31.40 -14.08 20.67
N LYS A 143 -31.18 -13.84 21.96
CA LYS A 143 -30.12 -13.05 22.61
C LYS A 143 -28.84 -12.92 21.77
N ARG A 144 -28.33 -11.68 21.68
CA ARG A 144 -26.99 -11.31 21.19
C ARG A 144 -25.93 -12.33 21.64
N THR A 145 -25.64 -13.32 20.82
CA THR A 145 -24.35 -14.03 20.89
C THR A 145 -23.35 -13.12 20.20
N MET A 146 -22.54 -12.47 21.02
CA MET A 146 -21.45 -11.59 20.58
C MET A 146 -20.55 -12.35 19.58
N PRO A 147 -20.03 -11.71 18.51
CA PRO A 147 -18.93 -12.29 17.76
C PRO A 147 -17.78 -12.61 18.73
N GLU A 148 -17.14 -13.77 18.57
CA GLU A 148 -16.13 -14.33 19.47
C GLU A 148 -14.89 -13.42 19.66
N SER A 149 -14.70 -12.39 18.83
CA SER A 149 -13.53 -11.49 18.86
C SER A 149 -13.90 -10.01 18.70
N GLN A 150 -14.04 -9.30 19.82
CA GLN A 150 -14.25 -7.84 19.84
C GLN A 150 -12.95 -7.11 20.20
N PHE A 151 -12.85 -5.85 19.79
CA PHE A 151 -11.91 -4.92 20.43
C PHE A 151 -12.31 -4.76 21.89
N ILE A 152 -11.34 -4.78 22.82
CA ILE A 152 -11.62 -4.49 24.22
C ILE A 152 -10.70 -3.39 24.70
N ALA A 153 -11.29 -2.26 25.08
CA ALA A 153 -10.61 -1.20 25.80
C ALA A 153 -11.01 -1.24 27.28
N ALA A 154 -10.05 -1.21 28.19
CA ALA A 154 -10.30 -1.27 29.63
C ALA A 154 -9.45 -0.21 30.34
N SER A 155 -10.08 0.49 31.30
CA SER A 155 -9.38 1.38 32.22
C SER A 155 -8.58 0.58 33.26
N HIS A 156 -7.63 1.23 33.93
CA HIS A 156 -6.86 0.66 35.04
C HIS A 156 -7.74 -0.05 36.07
N ARG A 157 -8.81 0.62 36.52
CA ARG A 157 -9.77 0.09 37.51
C ARG A 157 -10.42 -1.22 37.05
N ALA A 158 -10.61 -1.41 35.75
CA ALA A 158 -11.19 -2.62 35.20
C ALA A 158 -10.19 -3.77 35.07
N LEU A 159 -8.89 -3.49 35.24
CA LEU A 159 -7.80 -4.47 35.13
C LEU A 159 -7.19 -4.81 36.49
N GLU A 160 -7.47 -4.02 37.53
CA GLU A 160 -7.03 -4.31 38.90
C GLU A 160 -7.42 -5.74 39.32
N GLY A 161 -6.42 -6.51 39.74
CA GLY A 161 -6.59 -7.89 40.20
C GLY A 161 -6.90 -8.91 39.08
N ILE A 162 -6.73 -8.58 37.81
CA ILE A 162 -6.92 -9.54 36.71
C ILE A 162 -5.84 -10.62 36.74
N GLY A 163 -6.26 -11.89 36.80
CA GLY A 163 -5.37 -13.04 36.69
C GLY A 163 -5.29 -13.56 35.26
N ILE A 164 -4.16 -13.35 34.58
CA ILE A 164 -3.96 -13.79 33.19
C ILE A 164 -3.64 -15.28 33.13
N ARG A 165 -4.41 -16.01 32.32
CA ARG A 165 -4.26 -17.45 32.05
C ARG A 165 -3.64 -17.65 30.67
N PRO A 166 -2.49 -18.36 30.58
CA PRO A 166 -1.88 -18.72 29.31
C PRO A 166 -2.84 -19.49 28.39
N GLY A 167 -2.73 -19.28 27.08
CA GLY A 167 -3.47 -20.05 26.07
C GLY A 167 -4.97 -19.77 25.97
N THR A 168 -5.47 -18.73 26.66
CA THR A 168 -6.88 -18.30 26.56
C THR A 168 -6.97 -16.88 26.02
N ASP A 169 -8.06 -16.57 25.33
CA ASP A 169 -8.26 -15.28 24.68
C ASP A 169 -8.22 -14.10 25.67
N LEU A 170 -7.28 -13.18 25.47
CA LEU A 170 -7.07 -12.08 26.42
C LEU A 170 -8.26 -11.11 26.45
N SER A 171 -8.85 -10.83 25.29
CA SER A 171 -10.04 -9.97 25.20
C SER A 171 -11.22 -10.56 25.99
N GLN A 172 -11.38 -11.88 25.96
CA GLN A 172 -12.40 -12.60 26.72
C GLN A 172 -12.08 -12.66 28.21
N GLN A 173 -10.82 -12.84 28.59
CA GLN A 173 -10.40 -12.78 30.00
C GLN A 173 -10.70 -11.42 30.64
N ILE A 174 -10.43 -10.32 29.93
CA ILE A 174 -10.75 -8.95 30.39
C ILE A 174 -12.27 -8.78 30.55
N GLN A 175 -13.08 -9.25 29.59
CA GLN A 175 -14.53 -9.19 29.69
C GLN A 175 -15.07 -10.01 30.87
N ASP A 176 -14.56 -11.23 31.06
CA ASP A 176 -15.00 -12.11 32.13
C ASP A 176 -14.62 -11.54 33.51
N HIS A 177 -13.43 -10.96 33.64
CA HIS A 177 -13.01 -10.26 34.85
C HIS A 177 -13.93 -9.06 35.15
N ALA A 178 -14.17 -8.21 34.16
CA ALA A 178 -15.08 -7.07 34.29
C ALA A 178 -16.49 -7.51 34.76
N ARG A 179 -17.03 -8.59 34.19
CA ARG A 179 -18.32 -9.15 34.61
C ARG A 179 -18.31 -9.68 36.04
N ARG A 180 -17.24 -10.36 36.48
CA ARG A 180 -17.10 -10.84 37.86
C ARG A 180 -17.03 -9.70 38.86
N CYS A 181 -16.36 -8.62 38.51
CA CYS A 181 -16.22 -7.41 39.33
C CYS A 181 -17.45 -6.48 39.27
N GLY A 182 -18.51 -6.84 38.53
CA GLY A 182 -19.71 -6.01 38.38
C GLY A 182 -19.50 -4.74 37.56
N ILE A 183 -18.42 -4.67 36.78
CA ILE A 183 -18.07 -3.53 35.94
C ILE A 183 -18.92 -3.55 34.67
N LYS A 184 -19.53 -2.40 34.34
CA LYS A 184 -20.44 -2.29 33.21
C LYS A 184 -19.65 -2.22 31.90
N VAL A 185 -19.79 -3.25 31.06
CA VAL A 185 -19.23 -3.26 29.70
C VAL A 185 -20.12 -2.47 28.75
N ARG A 186 -19.58 -1.43 28.12
CA ARG A 186 -20.28 -0.65 27.09
C ARG A 186 -19.88 -1.15 25.71
N ASN A 187 -20.83 -1.68 24.95
CA ASN A 187 -20.58 -2.01 23.55
C ASN A 187 -20.70 -0.72 22.71
N VAL A 188 -19.61 -0.30 22.10
CA VAL A 188 -19.54 0.89 21.24
C VAL A 188 -18.74 0.51 20.02
N ASP A 189 -19.26 0.82 18.84
CA ASP A 189 -18.48 0.69 17.62
C ASP A 189 -18.03 2.08 17.16
N PRO A 190 -16.95 2.65 17.74
CA PRO A 190 -16.53 3.99 17.38
C PRO A 190 -16.07 4.01 15.94
N ALA A 191 -16.41 5.09 15.24
CA ALA A 191 -15.81 5.39 13.95
C ALA A 191 -14.27 5.45 14.11
N PRO A 192 -13.50 5.03 13.09
CA PRO A 192 -12.06 5.18 13.09
C PRO A 192 -11.66 6.63 13.39
N ASP A 193 -10.61 6.80 14.18
CA ASP A 193 -10.05 8.12 14.45
C ASP A 193 -8.74 8.32 13.73
N TYR A 194 -8.75 9.29 12.83
CA TYR A 194 -7.63 9.67 11.99
C TYR A 194 -6.99 11.01 12.41
N SER A 195 -7.31 11.55 13.59
CA SER A 195 -6.83 12.84 14.07
C SER A 195 -5.29 12.97 14.03
N TYR A 196 -4.58 11.87 14.29
CA TYR A 196 -3.11 11.83 14.23
C TYR A 196 -2.53 12.00 12.81
N LEU A 197 -3.30 11.71 11.76
CA LEU A 197 -2.86 11.97 10.38
C LEU A 197 -2.79 13.47 10.09
N GLY A 198 -3.56 14.30 10.81
CA GLY A 198 -3.54 15.76 10.68
C GLY A 198 -2.24 16.41 11.18
N MET A 199 -1.31 15.63 11.73
CA MET A 199 0.01 16.11 12.15
C MET A 199 1.02 16.16 11.00
N ALA A 200 0.73 15.49 9.90
CA ALA A 200 1.47 15.58 8.65
C ALA A 200 0.74 16.49 7.66
N ARG A 201 1.50 17.17 6.80
CA ARG A 201 0.96 17.98 5.70
C ARG A 201 0.61 17.08 4.53
N ILE A 202 -0.65 16.64 4.47
CA ILE A 202 -1.13 15.72 3.44
C ILE A 202 -1.77 16.50 2.30
N GLY A 203 -1.22 16.34 1.10
CA GLY A 203 -1.79 16.84 -0.14
C GLY A 203 -2.55 15.74 -0.89
N VAL A 204 -3.66 16.08 -1.54
CA VAL A 204 -4.35 15.16 -2.45
C VAL A 204 -4.49 15.80 -3.82
N VAL A 205 -3.97 15.15 -4.86
CA VAL A 205 -4.09 15.57 -6.25
C VAL A 205 -5.32 14.91 -6.86
N VAL A 206 -6.21 15.73 -7.41
CA VAL A 206 -7.46 15.31 -8.04
C VAL A 206 -7.44 15.71 -9.52
N PRO A 207 -7.00 14.81 -10.42
CA PRO A 207 -7.10 15.06 -11.85
C PRO A 207 -8.57 15.03 -12.30
N ALA A 208 -8.99 16.01 -13.10
CA ALA A 208 -10.34 16.13 -13.62
C ALA A 208 -10.34 16.39 -15.13
N TYR A 209 -11.18 15.66 -15.87
CA TYR A 209 -11.47 15.91 -17.28
C TYR A 209 -12.90 15.47 -17.63
N ASN A 210 -13.79 16.45 -17.76
CA ASN A 210 -15.22 16.26 -17.91
C ASN A 210 -15.85 15.44 -16.76
N GLU A 211 -15.65 15.93 -15.53
CA GLU A 211 -16.07 15.29 -14.27
C GLU A 211 -17.16 16.10 -13.54
N GLU A 212 -18.00 16.86 -14.26
CA GLU A 212 -18.99 17.77 -13.65
C GLU A 212 -19.95 17.10 -12.66
N VAL A 213 -20.17 15.79 -12.80
CA VAL A 213 -21.12 15.02 -11.99
C VAL A 213 -20.50 14.54 -10.67
N LEU A 214 -19.22 14.14 -10.68
CA LEU A 214 -18.60 13.38 -9.58
C LEU A 214 -17.51 14.17 -8.84
N LEU A 215 -16.97 15.23 -9.45
CA LEU A 215 -15.92 16.04 -8.82
C LEU A 215 -16.37 16.61 -7.47
N GLY A 216 -17.60 17.14 -7.40
CA GLY A 216 -18.14 17.71 -6.17
C GLY A 216 -18.40 16.68 -5.06
N GLU A 217 -18.66 15.42 -5.41
CA GLU A 217 -18.78 14.34 -4.42
C GLU A 217 -17.40 13.92 -3.91
N THR A 218 -16.44 13.75 -4.82
CA THR A 218 -15.05 13.39 -4.51
C THR A 218 -14.41 14.39 -3.56
N VAL A 219 -14.50 15.69 -3.86
CA VAL A 219 -13.86 16.76 -3.06
C VAL A 219 -14.54 16.91 -1.70
N ARG A 220 -15.87 16.84 -1.62
CA ARG A 220 -16.59 16.91 -0.34
C ARG A 220 -16.40 15.68 0.54
N GLY A 221 -16.14 14.51 -0.06
CA GLY A 221 -15.78 13.29 0.65
C GLY A 221 -14.36 13.30 1.23
N MET A 222 -13.56 14.34 0.94
CA MET A 222 -12.18 14.38 1.37
C MET A 222 -12.05 14.51 2.90
N PRO A 223 -11.30 13.62 3.58
CA PRO A 223 -11.18 13.61 5.03
C PRO A 223 -10.61 14.92 5.59
N SER A 224 -10.98 15.26 6.83
CA SER A 224 -10.59 16.52 7.47
C SER A 224 -9.08 16.64 7.74
N TYR A 225 -8.34 15.54 7.82
CA TYR A 225 -6.89 15.53 8.00
C TYR A 225 -6.11 15.91 6.71
N VAL A 226 -6.76 15.97 5.55
CA VAL A 226 -6.14 16.44 4.31
C VAL A 226 -5.93 17.95 4.39
N SER A 227 -4.67 18.39 4.22
CA SER A 227 -4.29 19.80 4.34
C SER A 227 -4.63 20.61 3.08
N ARG A 228 -4.42 20.01 1.90
CA ARG A 228 -4.66 20.65 0.59
C ARG A 228 -5.20 19.67 -0.43
N ILE A 229 -6.10 20.14 -1.29
CA ILE A 229 -6.72 19.38 -2.37
C ILE A 229 -6.40 20.10 -3.69
N TYR A 230 -5.46 19.57 -4.47
CA TYR A 230 -5.03 20.15 -5.73
C TYR A 230 -5.89 19.57 -6.86
N VAL A 231 -6.93 20.31 -7.26
CA VAL A 231 -7.82 19.89 -8.33
C VAL A 231 -7.30 20.46 -9.65
N ILE A 232 -6.94 19.57 -10.58
CA ILE A 232 -6.31 19.96 -11.85
C ILE A 232 -7.27 19.63 -13.01
N ASP A 233 -7.91 20.66 -13.56
CA ASP A 233 -8.81 20.57 -14.71
C ASP A 233 -8.02 20.51 -16.03
N ASP A 234 -8.11 19.40 -16.77
CA ASP A 234 -7.35 19.18 -18.01
C ASP A 234 -8.06 19.71 -19.26
N CYS A 235 -8.43 20.99 -19.24
CA CYS A 235 -9.18 21.65 -20.31
C CYS A 235 -10.57 21.00 -20.53
N SER A 236 -11.36 20.85 -19.46
CA SER A 236 -12.72 20.31 -19.59
C SER A 236 -13.63 21.22 -20.44
N THR A 237 -14.56 20.58 -21.13
CA THR A 237 -15.56 21.20 -22.03
C THR A 237 -16.97 21.22 -21.43
N ASP A 238 -17.18 20.52 -20.31
CA ASP A 238 -18.41 20.52 -19.53
C ASP A 238 -18.34 21.53 -18.37
N ARG A 239 -19.23 21.42 -17.37
CA ARG A 239 -19.26 22.34 -16.23
C ARG A 239 -18.23 22.06 -15.13
N THR A 240 -17.22 21.24 -15.38
CA THR A 240 -16.14 20.95 -14.42
C THR A 240 -15.46 22.24 -13.90
N PRO A 241 -15.12 23.23 -14.74
CA PRO A 241 -14.51 24.47 -14.26
C PRO A 241 -15.40 25.29 -13.31
N GLU A 242 -16.70 25.33 -13.57
CA GLU A 242 -17.68 26.01 -12.71
C GLU A 242 -17.82 25.29 -11.36
N VAL A 243 -17.87 23.95 -11.38
CA VAL A 243 -17.89 23.13 -10.16
C VAL A 243 -16.61 23.35 -9.34
N LEU A 244 -15.44 23.38 -10.00
CA LEU A 244 -14.16 23.63 -9.34
C LEU A 244 -14.13 25.01 -8.66
N ARG A 245 -14.54 26.09 -9.36
CA ARG A 245 -14.61 27.43 -8.76
C ARG A 245 -15.48 27.44 -7.50
N LYS A 246 -16.67 26.84 -7.59
CA LYS A 246 -17.59 26.74 -6.46
C LYS A 246 -16.99 25.96 -5.28
N LEU A 247 -16.26 24.87 -5.54
CA LEU A 247 -15.59 24.10 -4.50
C LEU A 247 -14.45 24.88 -3.83
N ALA A 248 -13.70 25.67 -4.60
CA ALA A 248 -12.66 26.55 -4.07
C ALA A 248 -13.23 27.66 -3.17
N ASP A 249 -14.42 28.17 -3.49
CA ASP A 249 -15.13 29.13 -2.64
C ASP A 249 -15.71 28.48 -1.37
N GLU A 250 -16.14 27.21 -1.45
CA GLU A 250 -16.75 26.44 -0.34
C GLU A 250 -15.70 25.86 0.64
N ASP A 251 -14.54 25.40 0.15
CA ASP A 251 -13.54 24.70 0.94
C ASP A 251 -12.14 25.33 0.74
N PRO A 252 -11.56 25.99 1.78
CA PRO A 252 -10.28 26.67 1.68
C PRO A 252 -9.07 25.73 1.49
N ARG A 253 -9.29 24.41 1.55
CA ARG A 253 -8.26 23.41 1.23
C ARG A 253 -8.08 23.23 -0.27
N VAL A 254 -9.07 23.60 -1.08
CA VAL A 254 -9.09 23.37 -2.53
C VAL A 254 -8.23 24.41 -3.26
N VAL A 255 -7.28 23.91 -4.03
CA VAL A 255 -6.42 24.69 -4.93
C VAL A 255 -6.70 24.24 -6.36
N GLY A 256 -7.34 25.10 -7.14
CA GLY A 256 -7.69 24.80 -8.53
C GLY A 256 -6.62 25.24 -9.52
N LEU A 257 -6.22 24.36 -10.44
CA LEU A 257 -5.43 24.70 -11.62
C LEU A 257 -6.17 24.23 -12.88
N ARG A 258 -6.17 25.03 -13.93
CA ARG A 258 -6.77 24.67 -15.21
C ARG A 258 -5.73 24.71 -16.32
N HIS A 259 -5.67 23.66 -17.12
CA HIS A 259 -4.89 23.64 -18.35
C HIS A 259 -5.64 24.33 -19.49
N GLU A 260 -4.90 25.06 -20.33
CA GLU A 260 -5.43 25.67 -21.56
C GLU A 260 -5.65 24.65 -22.68
N VAL A 261 -4.90 23.55 -22.65
CA VAL A 261 -4.97 22.46 -23.62
C VAL A 261 -4.94 21.13 -22.87
N ASN A 262 -5.57 20.10 -23.43
CA ASN A 262 -5.53 18.76 -22.82
C ASN A 262 -4.08 18.21 -22.85
N LYS A 263 -3.46 18.09 -21.67
CA LYS A 263 -2.09 17.58 -21.50
C LYS A 263 -2.06 16.09 -21.13
N GLY A 264 -3.19 15.53 -20.70
CA GLY A 264 -3.33 14.15 -20.25
C GLY A 264 -3.22 13.97 -18.74
N VAL A 265 -3.75 12.85 -18.24
CA VAL A 265 -3.85 12.54 -16.79
C VAL A 265 -2.49 12.47 -16.06
N GLY A 266 -1.41 12.10 -16.75
CA GLY A 266 -0.09 12.12 -16.16
C GLY A 266 0.40 13.55 -15.93
N ALA A 267 0.18 14.45 -16.89
CA ALA A 267 0.53 15.87 -16.74
C ALA A 267 -0.26 16.54 -15.62
N THR A 268 -1.56 16.25 -15.47
CA THR A 268 -2.34 16.79 -14.35
C THR A 268 -1.81 16.32 -13.00
N ILE A 269 -1.44 15.05 -12.87
CA ILE A 269 -0.86 14.51 -11.64
C ILE A 269 0.50 15.15 -11.35
N ILE A 270 1.37 15.30 -12.35
CA ILE A 270 2.69 15.95 -12.23
C ILE A 270 2.51 17.42 -11.80
N ASP A 271 1.63 18.17 -12.44
CA ASP A 271 1.38 19.57 -12.08
C ASP A 271 0.81 19.68 -10.65
N GLY A 272 -0.03 18.74 -10.23
CA GLY A 272 -0.46 18.62 -8.83
C GLY A 272 0.66 18.26 -7.84
N TYR A 273 1.58 17.36 -8.21
CA TYR A 273 2.78 17.07 -7.41
C TYR A 273 3.69 18.28 -7.25
N LYS A 274 3.87 19.07 -8.31
CA LYS A 274 4.65 20.31 -8.24
C LYS A 274 4.02 21.34 -7.30
N LEU A 275 2.70 21.53 -7.37
CA LEU A 275 1.98 22.39 -6.42
C LEU A 275 2.13 21.89 -4.97
N ALA A 276 2.01 20.57 -4.77
CA ALA A 276 2.19 19.96 -3.45
C ALA A 276 3.62 20.14 -2.90
N LEU A 277 4.64 20.09 -3.75
CA LEU A 277 6.03 20.39 -3.37
C LEU A 277 6.20 21.86 -3.00
N GLN A 278 5.61 22.79 -3.77
CA GLN A 278 5.65 24.23 -3.47
C GLN A 278 5.04 24.53 -2.09
N ASP A 279 3.93 23.89 -1.76
CA ASP A 279 3.25 23.99 -0.47
C ASP A 279 3.92 23.17 0.66
N ARG A 280 5.04 22.49 0.35
CA ARG A 280 5.75 21.58 1.25
C ARG A 280 4.78 20.58 1.89
N MET A 281 4.10 19.78 1.08
CA MET A 281 3.34 18.62 1.57
C MET A 281 4.31 17.48 1.90
N ASP A 282 4.14 16.83 3.06
CA ASP A 282 4.99 15.69 3.49
C ASP A 282 4.67 14.42 2.70
N TYR A 283 3.37 14.23 2.40
CA TYR A 283 2.85 13.09 1.66
C TYR A 283 1.82 13.58 0.65
N VAL A 284 1.85 13.02 -0.55
CA VAL A 284 0.94 13.42 -1.62
C VAL A 284 0.20 12.21 -2.15
N ALA A 285 -1.11 12.21 -2.03
CA ALA A 285 -1.98 11.19 -2.58
C ALA A 285 -2.51 11.58 -3.96
N VAL A 286 -2.91 10.59 -4.75
CA VAL A 286 -3.69 10.79 -5.98
C VAL A 286 -5.05 10.14 -5.82
N MET A 287 -6.11 10.91 -6.04
CA MET A 287 -7.49 10.45 -6.03
C MET A 287 -8.23 11.01 -7.24
N ALA A 288 -8.63 10.16 -8.18
CA ALA A 288 -9.31 10.62 -9.40
C ALA A 288 -10.67 11.28 -9.08
N GLY A 289 -11.06 12.28 -9.89
CA GLY A 289 -12.34 13.01 -9.73
C GLY A 289 -13.61 12.19 -10.01
N ASP A 290 -13.46 10.91 -10.37
CA ASP A 290 -14.54 9.98 -10.75
C ASP A 290 -15.17 9.24 -9.56
N ASN A 291 -14.76 9.55 -8.32
CA ASN A 291 -15.25 8.94 -7.09
C ASN A 291 -15.12 7.39 -7.03
N GLN A 292 -14.17 6.81 -7.79
CA GLN A 292 -13.88 5.37 -7.72
C GLN A 292 -12.92 5.00 -6.58
N MET A 293 -12.23 6.00 -6.02
CA MET A 293 -11.24 5.83 -4.95
C MET A 293 -11.86 6.27 -3.62
N ASP A 294 -12.07 5.31 -2.72
CA ASP A 294 -12.71 5.59 -1.43
C ASP A 294 -11.77 6.40 -0.52
N PRO A 295 -12.16 7.61 -0.09
CA PRO A 295 -11.35 8.38 0.84
C PRO A 295 -11.15 7.70 2.20
N GLU A 296 -12.04 6.78 2.60
CA GLU A 296 -11.87 5.99 3.84
C GLU A 296 -10.70 5.00 3.77
N GLU A 297 -10.26 4.62 2.57
CA GLU A 297 -9.13 3.70 2.36
C GLU A 297 -7.78 4.45 2.30
N LEU A 298 -7.78 5.79 2.18
CA LEU A 298 -6.57 6.63 2.11
C LEU A 298 -5.57 6.38 3.26
N PRO A 299 -6.02 6.22 4.54
CA PRO A 299 -5.13 5.92 5.65
C PRO A 299 -4.26 4.67 5.43
N ARG A 300 -4.78 3.65 4.75
CA ARG A 300 -4.04 2.41 4.48
C ARG A 300 -2.91 2.60 3.48
N LEU A 301 -3.01 3.59 2.59
CA LEU A 301 -1.94 3.99 1.68
C LEU A 301 -0.95 4.94 2.35
N LEU A 302 -1.43 5.86 3.18
CA LEU A 302 -0.59 6.82 3.90
C LEU A 302 0.37 6.11 4.85
N LEU A 303 -0.14 5.18 5.65
CA LEU A 303 0.63 4.56 6.73
C LEU A 303 1.96 3.92 6.30
N PRO A 304 2.03 3.04 5.28
CA PRO A 304 3.33 2.48 4.87
C PRO A 304 4.36 3.52 4.44
N VAL A 305 3.90 4.68 3.93
CA VAL A 305 4.79 5.77 3.52
C VAL A 305 5.21 6.61 4.73
N MET A 306 4.27 6.93 5.62
CA MET A 306 4.53 7.67 6.85
C MET A 306 5.46 6.93 7.82
N GLU A 307 5.37 5.61 7.85
CA GLU A 307 6.22 4.73 8.65
C GLU A 307 7.62 4.53 8.05
N GLY A 308 7.87 5.08 6.85
CA GLY A 308 9.13 4.89 6.15
C GLY A 308 9.36 3.44 5.69
N LYS A 309 8.31 2.62 5.57
CA LYS A 309 8.38 1.26 4.99
C LYS A 309 8.50 1.31 3.47
N ALA A 310 7.77 2.24 2.86
CA ALA A 310 7.85 2.52 1.44
C ALA A 310 7.96 4.02 1.22
N ASP A 311 8.42 4.42 0.05
CA ASP A 311 8.43 5.83 -0.37
C ASP A 311 7.27 6.09 -1.34
N TYR A 312 6.67 5.01 -1.85
CA TYR A 312 5.48 5.01 -2.71
C TYR A 312 4.56 3.83 -2.39
N ALA A 313 3.35 4.12 -1.91
CA ALA A 313 2.30 3.14 -1.69
C ALA A 313 1.24 3.22 -2.79
N LYS A 314 0.72 2.08 -3.20
CA LYS A 314 -0.23 2.00 -4.31
C LYS A 314 -1.32 0.99 -4.06
N GLY A 315 -2.56 1.37 -4.38
CA GLY A 315 -3.70 0.48 -4.33
C GLY A 315 -3.52 -0.73 -5.26
N ASN A 316 -3.98 -1.88 -4.82
CA ASN A 316 -4.00 -3.08 -5.63
C ASN A 316 -5.35 -3.77 -5.47
N ARG A 317 -6.14 -3.74 -6.55
CA ARG A 317 -7.42 -4.43 -6.58
C ARG A 317 -7.21 -5.95 -6.73
N LEU A 318 -6.20 -6.37 -7.46
CA LEU A 318 -6.00 -7.76 -7.86
C LEU A 318 -5.56 -8.72 -6.73
N LEU A 319 -5.32 -8.23 -5.50
CA LEU A 319 -4.98 -9.07 -4.33
C LEU A 319 -6.19 -9.81 -3.75
N GLY A 320 -7.42 -9.32 -3.96
CA GLY A 320 -8.64 -9.99 -3.49
C GLY A 320 -9.07 -11.17 -4.38
N ARG A 321 -9.15 -12.40 -3.82
CA ARG A 321 -9.61 -13.62 -4.52
C ARG A 321 -10.99 -13.49 -5.20
N GLN A 322 -11.88 -12.67 -4.64
CA GLN A 322 -13.25 -12.51 -5.16
C GLN A 322 -13.35 -11.63 -6.41
N MET A 323 -12.36 -10.78 -6.69
CA MET A 323 -12.40 -9.83 -7.82
C MET A 323 -11.92 -10.39 -9.17
N ARG A 324 -11.45 -11.64 -9.22
CA ARG A 324 -11.09 -12.32 -10.49
C ARG A 324 -12.29 -12.93 -11.23
N LYS A 325 -13.46 -13.01 -10.60
CA LYS A 325 -14.68 -13.60 -11.20
C LYS A 325 -15.33 -12.57 -12.14
N GLY A 326 -15.32 -12.83 -13.44
CA GLY A 326 -16.04 -12.03 -14.46
C GLY A 326 -15.20 -11.37 -15.54
N MET A 327 -13.86 -11.49 -15.51
CA MET A 327 -12.98 -10.93 -16.53
C MET A 327 -12.85 -11.89 -17.73
N SER A 328 -13.08 -11.41 -18.96
CA SER A 328 -12.82 -12.18 -20.19
C SER A 328 -11.36 -12.65 -20.24
N SER A 329 -11.14 -13.90 -20.69
CA SER A 329 -9.81 -14.51 -20.82
C SER A 329 -8.83 -13.66 -21.64
N TRP A 330 -9.30 -12.93 -22.65
CA TRP A 330 -8.47 -12.03 -23.44
C TRP A 330 -7.98 -10.81 -22.64
N ARG A 331 -8.86 -10.25 -21.81
CA ARG A 331 -8.51 -9.12 -20.93
C ARG A 331 -7.57 -9.57 -19.80
N PHE A 332 -7.76 -10.79 -19.31
CA PHE A 332 -6.84 -11.40 -18.34
C PHE A 332 -5.43 -11.59 -18.94
N LEU A 333 -5.34 -12.11 -20.17
CA LEU A 333 -4.06 -12.28 -20.87
C LEU A 333 -3.38 -10.93 -21.11
N GLY A 334 -4.10 -9.94 -21.63
CA GLY A 334 -3.58 -8.59 -21.87
C GLY A 334 -3.06 -7.91 -20.59
N ASN A 335 -3.82 -8.02 -19.48
CA ASN A 335 -3.37 -7.51 -18.18
C ASN A 335 -2.12 -8.25 -17.69
N SER A 336 -2.08 -9.58 -17.84
CA SER A 336 -0.93 -10.38 -17.41
C SER A 336 0.34 -10.03 -18.18
N MET A 337 0.24 -9.85 -19.51
CA MET A 337 1.36 -9.40 -20.35
C MET A 337 1.84 -8.00 -19.97
N LEU A 338 0.91 -7.05 -19.76
CA LEU A 338 1.27 -5.69 -19.36
C LEU A 338 1.93 -5.67 -17.97
N THR A 339 1.40 -6.44 -17.02
CA THR A 339 2.01 -6.61 -15.70
C THR A 339 3.42 -7.18 -15.83
N MET A 340 3.63 -8.20 -16.67
CA MET A 340 4.97 -8.76 -16.90
C MET A 340 5.92 -7.73 -17.51
N LEU A 341 5.50 -7.01 -18.55
CA LEU A 341 6.30 -5.93 -19.16
C LEU A 341 6.67 -4.85 -18.14
N ASN A 342 5.73 -4.45 -17.28
CA ASN A 342 5.99 -3.48 -16.25
C ASN A 342 6.96 -4.00 -15.19
N LYS A 343 6.87 -5.27 -14.78
CA LYS A 343 7.82 -5.88 -13.84
C LYS A 343 9.25 -5.85 -14.39
N ILE A 344 9.42 -6.23 -15.65
CA ILE A 344 10.71 -6.21 -16.33
C ILE A 344 11.22 -4.77 -16.45
N ALA A 345 10.36 -3.84 -16.88
CA ALA A 345 10.78 -2.47 -17.14
C ALA A 345 11.12 -1.71 -15.86
N SER A 346 10.26 -1.81 -14.84
CA SER A 346 10.43 -1.12 -13.57
C SER A 346 11.41 -1.80 -12.63
N GLY A 347 11.56 -3.13 -12.69
CA GLY A 347 12.33 -3.89 -11.71
C GLY A 347 11.60 -4.21 -10.43
N TYR A 348 10.35 -3.75 -10.27
CA TYR A 348 9.52 -4.12 -9.13
C TYR A 348 8.73 -5.38 -9.46
N TRP A 349 9.27 -6.54 -9.10
CA TRP A 349 8.71 -7.85 -9.40
C TRP A 349 7.54 -8.23 -8.50
N HIS A 350 7.45 -7.61 -7.32
CA HIS A 350 6.34 -7.79 -6.37
C HIS A 350 5.06 -7.02 -6.75
N ILE A 351 5.15 -5.93 -7.52
CA ILE A 351 3.99 -5.09 -7.89
C ILE A 351 3.11 -5.79 -8.94
N SER A 352 1.80 -5.88 -8.68
CA SER A 352 0.89 -6.74 -9.46
C SER A 352 -0.28 -6.03 -10.15
N ASP A 353 -0.51 -4.73 -9.90
CA ASP A 353 -1.57 -3.93 -10.57
C ASP A 353 -1.07 -2.52 -10.95
N PRO A 354 -0.06 -2.36 -11.84
CA PRO A 354 0.63 -1.07 -12.07
C PRO A 354 -0.27 0.09 -12.55
N GLN A 355 -1.49 -0.21 -12.98
CA GLN A 355 -2.44 0.75 -13.54
C GLN A 355 -3.40 1.36 -12.50
N ASN A 356 -3.29 0.99 -11.21
CA ASN A 356 -4.07 1.64 -10.17
C ASN A 356 -3.51 3.03 -9.86
N GLY A 357 -4.35 4.05 -10.03
CA GLY A 357 -3.99 5.45 -9.78
C GLY A 357 -4.19 5.91 -8.33
N TYR A 358 -4.70 5.06 -7.44
CA TYR A 358 -4.84 5.40 -6.02
C TYR A 358 -3.50 5.18 -5.32
N THR A 359 -2.76 6.27 -5.13
CA THR A 359 -1.36 6.21 -4.71
C THR A 359 -1.08 7.24 -3.61
N VAL A 360 0.00 7.00 -2.87
CA VAL A 360 0.62 7.97 -1.96
C VAL A 360 2.13 7.94 -2.22
N ILE A 361 2.74 9.11 -2.32
CA ILE A 361 4.19 9.29 -2.49
C ILE A 361 4.75 10.21 -1.40
N SER A 362 5.96 9.92 -0.91
CA SER A 362 6.65 10.79 0.04
C SER A 362 7.21 12.05 -0.64
N ARG A 363 7.38 13.13 0.13
CA ARG A 363 8.06 14.35 -0.35
C ARG A 363 9.45 14.03 -0.87
N GLU A 364 10.23 13.24 -0.14
CA GLU A 364 11.61 12.88 -0.51
C GLU A 364 11.66 12.25 -1.91
N ALA A 365 10.74 11.34 -2.21
CA ALA A 365 10.63 10.75 -3.53
C ALA A 365 10.28 11.79 -4.60
N LEU A 366 9.33 12.68 -4.32
CA LEU A 366 8.96 13.75 -5.26
C LEU A 366 10.08 14.76 -5.52
N GLU A 367 10.86 15.14 -4.50
CA GLU A 367 11.99 16.07 -4.62
C GLU A 367 13.17 15.47 -5.39
N THR A 368 13.33 14.15 -5.31
CA THR A 368 14.43 13.43 -5.99
C THR A 368 14.12 13.16 -7.47
N LEU A 369 12.86 12.97 -7.81
CA LEU A 369 12.45 12.66 -9.18
C LEU A 369 12.43 13.90 -10.07
N ASP A 370 12.97 13.77 -11.28
CA ASP A 370 12.72 14.74 -12.36
C ASP A 370 11.27 14.58 -12.85
N LEU A 371 10.36 15.34 -12.25
CA LEU A 371 8.92 15.28 -12.54
C LEU A 371 8.61 15.66 -13.98
N ASP A 372 9.37 16.58 -14.60
CA ASP A 372 9.16 17.03 -15.98
C ASP A 372 9.47 15.94 -17.01
N SER A 373 10.34 14.99 -16.67
CA SER A 373 10.63 13.85 -17.53
C SER A 373 9.51 12.81 -17.55
N ILE A 374 8.55 12.84 -16.61
CA ILE A 374 7.52 11.80 -16.44
C ILE A 374 6.53 11.78 -17.60
N TYR A 375 6.24 10.58 -18.09
CA TYR A 375 5.29 10.39 -19.18
C TYR A 375 3.90 10.96 -18.84
N THR A 376 3.34 11.80 -19.69
CA THR A 376 2.18 12.65 -19.35
C THR A 376 0.80 12.03 -19.60
N TYR A 377 0.70 10.87 -20.24
CA TYR A 377 -0.57 10.19 -20.49
C TYR A 377 -0.76 8.98 -19.56
N TYR A 378 -1.74 8.12 -19.82
CA TYR A 378 -2.04 6.90 -19.02
C TYR A 378 -0.84 5.96 -18.76
N GLY A 379 0.29 6.12 -19.46
CA GLY A 379 1.53 5.39 -19.18
C GLY A 379 2.29 5.86 -17.93
N TYR A 380 1.93 7.03 -17.36
CA TYR A 380 2.65 7.71 -16.28
C TYR A 380 2.94 6.81 -15.08
N CYS A 381 1.97 6.00 -14.67
CA CYS A 381 2.11 5.12 -13.50
C CYS A 381 3.20 4.07 -13.70
N ASN A 382 3.40 3.60 -14.93
CA ASN A 382 4.49 2.66 -15.24
C ASN A 382 5.85 3.38 -15.29
N ASP A 383 5.89 4.55 -15.95
CA ASP A 383 7.12 5.34 -16.07
C ASP A 383 7.62 5.85 -14.70
N LEU A 384 6.70 6.27 -13.83
CA LEU A 384 6.97 6.65 -12.46
C LEU A 384 7.59 5.49 -11.67
N LEU A 385 7.06 4.26 -11.80
CA LEU A 385 7.65 3.07 -11.16
C LEU A 385 9.07 2.79 -11.65
N VAL A 386 9.35 2.98 -12.95
CA VAL A 386 10.71 2.82 -13.50
C VAL A 386 11.67 3.83 -12.85
N LYS A 387 11.25 5.09 -12.71
CA LYS A 387 12.08 6.16 -12.14
C LYS A 387 12.27 6.00 -10.64
N LEU A 388 11.24 5.63 -9.89
CA LEU A 388 11.34 5.28 -8.49
C LEU A 388 12.38 4.17 -8.27
N ASN A 389 12.35 3.10 -9.08
CA ASN A 389 13.30 2.01 -8.94
C ASN A 389 14.73 2.42 -9.29
N ALA A 390 14.90 3.24 -10.33
CA ALA A 390 16.20 3.76 -10.74
C ALA A 390 16.81 4.69 -9.67
N ALA A 391 15.96 5.45 -8.95
CA ALA A 391 16.35 6.29 -7.83
C ALA A 391 16.50 5.51 -6.50
N GLY A 392 16.21 4.20 -6.48
CA GLY A 392 16.39 3.35 -5.30
C GLY A 392 15.27 3.43 -4.25
N PHE A 393 14.12 3.99 -4.60
CA PHE A 393 12.96 4.08 -3.71
C PHE A 393 12.26 2.73 -3.54
N ARG A 394 11.51 2.60 -2.44
CA ARG A 394 10.76 1.40 -2.08
C ARG A 394 9.28 1.58 -2.41
N THR A 395 8.67 0.53 -2.94
CA THR A 395 7.24 0.52 -3.29
C THR A 395 6.51 -0.56 -2.52
N ILE A 396 5.21 -0.35 -2.25
CA ILE A 396 4.35 -1.39 -1.69
C ILE A 396 2.96 -1.37 -2.34
N ASP A 397 2.41 -2.57 -2.59
CA ASP A 397 1.02 -2.74 -3.02
C ASP A 397 0.13 -2.91 -1.78
N VAL A 398 -0.86 -2.03 -1.63
CA VAL A 398 -1.85 -2.06 -0.55
C VAL A 398 -3.17 -2.63 -1.10
N PRO A 399 -3.74 -3.70 -0.50
CA PRO A 399 -5.03 -4.23 -0.93
C PRO A 399 -6.14 -3.19 -0.73
N ILE A 400 -6.78 -2.75 -1.82
CA ILE A 400 -7.91 -1.80 -1.78
C ILE A 400 -9.06 -2.35 -2.63
N PRO A 401 -10.30 -2.41 -2.11
CA PRO A 401 -11.46 -2.82 -2.90
C PRO A 401 -11.77 -1.77 -3.98
N ALA A 402 -12.16 -2.22 -5.17
CA ALA A 402 -12.59 -1.31 -6.23
C ALA A 402 -14.06 -0.90 -6.00
N ARG A 403 -14.37 0.40 -5.98
CA ARG A 403 -15.74 0.90 -6.09
C ARG A 403 -16.14 0.97 -7.55
N TYR A 404 -16.93 0.00 -8.00
CA TYR A 404 -17.52 0.04 -9.33
C TYR A 404 -18.76 0.94 -9.28
N GLY A 405 -18.62 2.17 -9.80
CA GLY A 405 -19.69 3.15 -9.91
C GLY A 405 -20.45 3.10 -11.23
N ARG A 406 -21.07 4.24 -11.59
CA ARG A 406 -21.84 4.43 -12.84
C ARG A 406 -20.96 4.60 -14.09
N GLU A 407 -19.65 4.51 -13.94
CA GLU A 407 -18.69 4.79 -15.01
C GLU A 407 -18.35 3.58 -15.89
N LYS A 408 -18.08 3.86 -17.16
CA LYS A 408 -17.54 2.88 -18.12
C LYS A 408 -16.06 3.14 -18.35
N SER A 409 -15.23 2.11 -18.13
CA SER A 409 -13.79 2.13 -18.42
C SER A 409 -13.51 2.58 -19.86
N LYS A 410 -12.89 3.75 -20.04
CA LYS A 410 -12.56 4.37 -21.35
C LYS A 410 -11.31 3.75 -22.03
N ILE A 411 -10.58 2.85 -21.36
CA ILE A 411 -9.29 2.29 -21.84
C ILE A 411 -9.50 1.20 -22.91
N ARG A 412 -8.87 1.40 -24.08
CA ARG A 412 -8.75 0.40 -25.16
C ARG A 412 -7.37 -0.25 -25.15
N TYR A 413 -7.28 -1.48 -24.63
CA TYR A 413 -6.03 -2.20 -24.35
C TYR A 413 -5.05 -2.32 -25.51
N GLY A 414 -5.51 -2.67 -26.71
CA GLY A 414 -4.60 -2.84 -27.85
C GLY A 414 -3.80 -1.58 -28.16
N ARG A 415 -4.50 -0.45 -28.30
CA ARG A 415 -3.85 0.86 -28.52
C ARG A 415 -2.99 1.31 -27.35
N PHE A 416 -3.39 0.95 -26.13
CA PHE A 416 -2.63 1.28 -24.94
C PHE A 416 -1.28 0.54 -24.92
N ILE A 417 -1.27 -0.77 -25.15
CA ILE A 417 -0.05 -1.59 -25.14
C ILE A 417 0.94 -1.10 -26.20
N PHE A 418 0.50 -0.84 -27.43
CA PHE A 418 1.40 -0.34 -28.49
C PHE A 418 2.03 1.03 -28.19
N LYS A 419 1.36 1.88 -27.41
CA LYS A 419 1.92 3.16 -26.97
C LYS A 419 2.85 3.02 -25.76
N VAL A 420 2.50 2.14 -24.82
CA VAL A 420 3.22 1.99 -23.55
C VAL A 420 4.43 1.08 -23.66
N ALA A 421 4.41 0.06 -24.52
CA ALA A 421 5.55 -0.86 -24.66
C ALA A 421 6.87 -0.18 -25.10
N PRO A 422 6.89 0.73 -26.10
CA PRO A 422 8.10 1.45 -26.46
C PRO A 422 8.61 2.36 -25.33
N MET A 423 7.69 3.01 -24.60
CA MET A 423 8.01 3.82 -23.43
C MET A 423 8.64 2.95 -22.33
N LEU A 424 8.03 1.82 -21.99
CA LEU A 424 8.55 0.86 -21.02
C LEU A 424 9.92 0.31 -21.42
N PHE A 425 10.12 0.00 -22.71
CA PHE A 425 11.40 -0.50 -23.20
C PHE A 425 12.50 0.57 -23.10
N ARG A 426 12.20 1.83 -23.44
CA ARG A 426 13.15 2.94 -23.24
C ARG A 426 13.44 3.18 -21.77
N GLY A 427 12.41 3.13 -20.92
CA GLY A 427 12.54 3.22 -19.47
C GLY A 427 13.38 2.08 -18.88
N PHE A 428 13.20 0.85 -19.36
CA PHE A 428 14.00 -0.31 -19.01
C PHE A 428 15.49 -0.09 -19.30
N LEU A 429 15.83 0.30 -20.53
CA LEU A 429 17.21 0.56 -20.92
C LEU A 429 17.82 1.72 -20.13
N TRP A 430 17.05 2.78 -19.89
CA TRP A 430 17.47 3.90 -19.05
C TRP A 430 17.74 3.47 -17.61
N ARG A 431 16.84 2.69 -17.00
CA ARG A 431 17.01 2.11 -15.65
C ARG A 431 18.25 1.25 -15.57
N LEU A 432 18.48 0.35 -16.53
CA LEU A 432 19.67 -0.50 -16.57
C LEU A 432 20.96 0.33 -16.60
N ARG A 433 20.98 1.40 -17.39
CA ARG A 433 22.13 2.31 -17.47
C ARG A 433 22.35 3.05 -16.15
N VAL A 434 21.32 3.71 -15.62
CA VAL A 434 21.44 4.53 -14.41
C VAL A 434 21.79 3.67 -13.21
N LYS A 435 21.01 2.62 -12.95
CA LYS A 435 21.12 1.82 -11.73
C LYS A 435 22.32 0.89 -11.74
N TYR A 436 22.52 0.16 -12.84
CA TYR A 436 23.44 -0.97 -12.85
C TYR A 436 24.74 -0.75 -13.64
N THR A 437 24.93 0.46 -14.19
CA THR A 437 26.18 0.85 -14.85
C THR A 437 26.78 2.10 -14.21
N VAL A 438 25.95 3.10 -13.92
CA VAL A 438 26.43 4.38 -13.36
C VAL A 438 26.52 4.33 -11.84
N LEU A 439 25.49 3.83 -11.16
CA LEU A 439 25.45 3.81 -9.68
C LEU A 439 26.20 2.60 -9.10
N ASP A 440 25.86 1.37 -9.51
CA ASP A 440 26.50 0.15 -9.03
C ASP A 440 26.67 -0.87 -10.16
N PHE A 441 27.89 -1.25 -10.53
CA PHE A 441 28.09 -2.23 -11.60
C PHE A 441 27.59 -3.62 -11.15
N HIS A 442 26.51 -4.11 -11.79
CA HIS A 442 25.98 -5.45 -11.54
C HIS A 442 26.09 -6.34 -12.79
N PRO A 443 26.57 -7.60 -12.67
CA PRO A 443 26.68 -8.54 -13.80
C PRO A 443 25.39 -8.77 -14.60
N LEU A 444 24.23 -8.42 -14.05
CA LEU A 444 22.93 -8.63 -14.69
C LEU A 444 22.80 -7.83 -16.00
N VAL A 445 23.50 -6.69 -16.11
CA VAL A 445 23.52 -5.89 -17.34
C VAL A 445 24.16 -6.67 -18.47
N LEU A 446 25.24 -7.41 -18.20
CA LEU A 446 25.90 -8.25 -19.19
C LEU A 446 24.97 -9.37 -19.68
N PHE A 447 24.24 -10.01 -18.75
CA PHE A 447 23.26 -11.04 -19.11
C PHE A 447 22.09 -10.49 -19.91
N TYR A 448 21.57 -9.30 -19.58
CA TYR A 448 20.55 -8.64 -20.38
C TYR A 448 21.06 -8.27 -21.77
N LEU A 449 22.27 -7.69 -21.89
CA LEU A 449 22.87 -7.34 -23.18
C LEU A 449 23.13 -8.58 -24.04
N ALA A 450 23.72 -9.63 -23.47
CA ALA A 450 23.95 -10.90 -24.16
C ALA A 450 22.62 -11.52 -24.62
N GLY A 451 21.62 -11.52 -23.74
CA GLY A 451 20.29 -12.03 -24.06
C GLY A 451 19.59 -11.25 -25.19
N MET A 452 19.64 -9.92 -25.14
CA MET A 452 19.06 -9.04 -26.15
C MET A 452 19.80 -9.09 -27.50
N ALA A 453 21.07 -9.52 -27.53
CA ALA A 453 21.84 -9.69 -28.77
C ALA A 453 21.71 -11.10 -29.36
N LEU A 454 21.96 -12.13 -28.54
CA LEU A 454 22.07 -13.52 -28.98
C LEU A 454 20.72 -14.12 -29.37
N LEU A 455 19.63 -13.77 -28.67
CA LEU A 455 18.31 -14.34 -28.97
C LEU A 455 17.79 -13.88 -30.34
N PRO A 456 17.76 -12.56 -30.67
CA PRO A 456 17.38 -12.13 -32.02
C PRO A 456 18.33 -12.65 -33.10
N ALA A 457 19.65 -12.71 -32.83
CA ALA A 457 20.62 -13.27 -33.77
C ALA A 457 20.34 -14.75 -34.06
N GLY A 458 20.04 -15.55 -33.03
CA GLY A 458 19.67 -16.96 -33.16
C GLY A 458 18.37 -17.14 -33.93
N ILE A 459 17.32 -16.36 -33.63
CA ILE A 459 16.03 -16.39 -34.35
C ILE A 459 16.23 -16.01 -35.82
N LEU A 460 16.94 -14.92 -36.10
CA LEU A 460 17.20 -14.45 -37.46
C LEU A 460 18.00 -15.48 -38.25
N THR A 461 19.07 -16.03 -37.67
CA THR A 461 19.87 -17.09 -38.30
C THR A 461 19.03 -18.35 -38.54
N GLY A 462 18.14 -18.69 -37.60
CA GLY A 462 17.19 -19.79 -37.73
C GLY A 462 16.21 -19.58 -38.88
N LEU A 463 15.62 -18.39 -38.99
CA LEU A 463 14.73 -18.04 -40.11
C LEU A 463 15.47 -18.06 -41.46
N LEU A 464 16.69 -17.54 -41.52
CA LEU A 464 17.54 -17.60 -42.72
C LEU A 464 17.91 -19.04 -43.07
N SER A 465 18.12 -19.90 -42.06
CA SER A 465 18.44 -21.31 -42.28
C SER A 465 17.32 -22.06 -42.99
N LEU A 466 16.05 -21.62 -42.86
CA LEU A 466 14.92 -22.23 -43.57
C LEU A 466 15.02 -22.11 -45.09
N ALA A 467 15.80 -21.15 -45.61
CA ALA A 467 16.04 -21.02 -47.05
C ALA A 467 17.17 -21.94 -47.58
N LEU A 468 18.02 -22.46 -46.70
CA LEU A 468 19.19 -23.26 -47.06
C LEU A 468 18.87 -24.63 -47.71
N PRO A 469 17.76 -25.33 -47.41
CA PRO A 469 17.42 -26.56 -48.12
C PRO A 469 17.28 -26.39 -49.63
N TRP A 470 16.98 -25.17 -50.11
CA TRP A 470 16.84 -24.87 -51.54
C TRP A 470 18.10 -24.28 -52.18
N LEU A 471 19.03 -23.74 -51.38
CA LEU A 471 20.23 -23.03 -51.87
C LEU A 471 21.52 -23.83 -51.64
N ASN A 472 21.65 -24.47 -50.46
CA ASN A 472 22.83 -25.23 -50.04
C ASN A 472 22.42 -26.28 -48.98
N PRO A 473 21.88 -27.44 -49.39
CA PRO A 473 21.34 -28.45 -48.48
C PRO A 473 22.32 -28.94 -47.38
N PRO A 474 23.62 -29.16 -47.66
CA PRO A 474 24.60 -29.56 -46.63
C PRO A 474 24.75 -28.53 -45.49
N ALA A 475 24.54 -27.25 -45.77
CA ALA A 475 24.70 -26.18 -44.78
C ALA A 475 23.50 -26.05 -43.83
N PHE A 476 22.36 -26.67 -44.14
CA PHE A 476 21.13 -26.54 -43.35
C PHE A 476 21.31 -27.01 -41.90
N ALA A 477 21.79 -28.24 -41.70
CA ALA A 477 21.93 -28.84 -40.37
C ALA A 477 22.91 -28.08 -39.44
N PRO A 478 24.15 -27.74 -39.84
CA PRO A 478 25.08 -27.03 -38.95
C PRO A 478 24.62 -25.58 -38.65
N VAL A 479 24.06 -24.86 -39.63
CA VAL A 479 23.55 -23.50 -39.42
C VAL A 479 22.31 -23.52 -38.52
N GLY A 480 21.40 -24.49 -38.71
CA GLY A 480 20.24 -24.67 -37.86
C GLY A 480 20.60 -25.01 -36.41
N LEU A 481 21.60 -25.88 -36.20
CA LEU A 481 22.12 -26.20 -34.87
C LEU A 481 22.74 -24.96 -34.20
N PHE A 482 23.58 -24.23 -34.92
CA PHE A 482 24.19 -22.99 -34.43
C PHE A 482 23.14 -21.93 -34.05
N ALA A 483 22.13 -21.72 -34.90
CA ALA A 483 21.01 -20.83 -34.62
C ALA A 483 20.26 -21.23 -33.33
N THR A 484 20.05 -22.53 -33.13
CA THR A 484 19.39 -23.07 -31.94
C THR A 484 20.23 -22.81 -30.68
N ILE A 485 21.54 -23.07 -30.74
CA ILE A 485 22.46 -22.79 -29.61
C ILE A 485 22.46 -21.31 -29.26
N LEU A 486 22.54 -20.41 -30.26
CA LEU A 486 22.47 -18.96 -30.04
C LEU A 486 21.16 -18.54 -29.40
N ALA A 487 20.03 -19.04 -29.91
CA ALA A 487 18.71 -18.71 -29.36
C ALA A 487 18.56 -19.20 -27.92
N LEU A 488 19.01 -20.42 -27.62
CA LEU A 488 18.97 -20.98 -26.26
C LEU A 488 19.89 -20.22 -25.30
N ALA A 489 21.13 -19.90 -25.70
CA ALA A 489 22.07 -19.12 -24.90
C ALA A 489 21.53 -17.71 -24.62
N GLY A 490 20.93 -17.06 -25.62
CA GLY A 490 20.26 -15.77 -25.45
C GLY A 490 19.07 -15.84 -24.50
N LEU A 491 18.20 -16.84 -24.66
CA LEU A 491 17.04 -17.05 -23.77
C LEU A 491 17.48 -17.32 -22.33
N GLN A 492 18.47 -18.19 -22.11
CA GLN A 492 19.02 -18.48 -20.79
C GLN A 492 19.61 -17.23 -20.14
N SER A 493 20.34 -16.41 -20.91
CA SER A 493 20.91 -15.15 -20.42
C SER A 493 19.83 -14.16 -19.99
N LEU A 494 18.75 -14.01 -20.77
CA LEU A 494 17.61 -13.17 -20.39
C LEU A 494 16.94 -13.65 -19.10
N LEU A 495 16.66 -14.96 -19.01
CA LEU A 495 16.00 -15.54 -17.83
C LEU A 495 16.88 -15.41 -16.57
N ALA A 496 18.20 -15.60 -16.71
CA ALA A 496 19.15 -15.39 -15.62
C ALA A 496 19.17 -13.93 -15.16
N ALA A 497 19.21 -12.97 -16.10
CA ALA A 497 19.17 -11.55 -15.78
C ALA A 497 17.87 -11.16 -15.04
N MET A 498 16.73 -11.67 -15.52
CA MET A 498 15.43 -11.48 -14.87
C MET A 498 15.38 -12.07 -13.47
N ALA A 499 15.94 -13.27 -13.28
CA ALA A 499 16.00 -13.90 -11.97
C ALA A 499 16.85 -13.10 -10.97
N MET A 500 17.98 -12.55 -11.42
CA MET A 500 18.82 -11.66 -10.61
C MET A 500 18.09 -10.37 -10.24
N ASP A 501 17.49 -9.67 -11.22
CA ASP A 501 16.72 -8.44 -10.97
C ASP A 501 15.54 -8.70 -10.00
N ALA A 502 14.88 -9.86 -10.12
CA ALA A 502 13.83 -10.29 -9.20
C ALA A 502 14.34 -10.63 -7.79
N GLN A 503 15.56 -11.14 -7.67
CA GLN A 503 16.16 -11.40 -6.36
C GLN A 503 16.51 -10.10 -5.65
N ILE A 504 17.08 -9.13 -6.34
CA ILE A 504 17.37 -7.78 -5.81
C ILE A 504 16.07 -7.14 -5.30
N ASP A 505 15.00 -7.21 -6.07
CA ASP A 505 13.68 -6.72 -5.64
C ASP A 505 13.19 -7.45 -4.38
N ARG A 506 13.27 -8.78 -4.32
CA ARG A 506 12.86 -9.56 -3.13
C ARG A 506 13.66 -9.21 -1.89
N GLU A 507 14.95 -8.95 -2.03
CA GLU A 507 15.82 -8.54 -0.92
C GLU A 507 15.42 -7.15 -0.40
N SER A 508 15.12 -6.22 -1.32
CA SER A 508 14.58 -4.91 -0.94
C SER A 508 13.23 -5.04 -0.21
N VAL A 509 12.31 -5.89 -0.70
CA VAL A 509 11.02 -6.13 -0.03
C VAL A 509 11.19 -6.82 1.32
N LYS A 510 12.16 -7.72 1.48
CA LYS A 510 12.48 -8.30 2.80
C LYS A 510 12.95 -7.22 3.78
N SER A 511 13.71 -6.23 3.33
CA SER A 511 14.11 -5.09 4.17
C SER A 511 12.96 -4.13 4.50
N ILE A 512 11.85 -4.18 3.75
CA ILE A 512 10.61 -3.44 4.07
C ILE A 512 9.82 -4.16 5.16
N ASN A 513 9.85 -5.50 5.14
CA ASN A 513 9.10 -6.36 6.07
C ASN A 513 9.88 -6.73 7.34
N ASN A 514 11.17 -6.40 7.40
CA ASN A 514 12.04 -6.55 8.57
C ASN A 514 12.25 -5.17 9.17
#